data_AF-A0A535TIZ7-F1
#
_entry.id   AF-A0A535TIZ7-F1
#
_cell.length_a   1.000
_cell.length_b   1.000
_cell.length_c   1.000
_cell.angle_alpha   90.00
_cell.angle_beta   90.00
_cell.angle_gamma   90.00
#
_symmetry.space_group_name_H-M   'P 1'
#
loop_
_entity.id
_entity.type
_entity.pdbx_description
1 polymer ?
#
loop_
_entity_poly.entity_id
_entity_poly.type
_entity_poly.pdbx_seq_one_letter_code
_entity_poly.pdbx_strand_id
1 'polypeptide(L)' 'MSDRDARHAFESAGAFLRGHFVYTSGQHGADYLEKFRILEDPRATTELSGMI' A
#
# COMPACT_ATOMS: atom_id res chain seq x y z
N MET A 1 5.35 -6.83 -12.36
CA MET A 1 4.71 -5.51 -12.11
C MET A 1 5.78 -4.44 -12.21
N SER A 2 5.44 -3.26 -12.73
CA SER A 2 6.24 -2.04 -12.60
C SER A 2 5.86 -1.27 -11.32
N ASP A 3 6.65 -0.25 -10.95
CA ASP A 3 6.34 0.61 -9.80
C ASP A 3 4.96 1.28 -9.91
N ARG A 4 4.57 1.68 -11.12
CA ARG A 4 3.23 2.25 -11.39
C ARG A 4 2.14 1.21 -11.16
N ASP A 5 2.39 -0.04 -11.49
CA ASP A 5 1.43 -1.14 -11.28
C ASP A 5 1.28 -1.44 -9.78
N ALA A 6 2.38 -1.42 -9.01
CA ALA A 6 2.35 -1.59 -7.56
C ALA A 6 1.53 -0.48 -6.89
N ARG A 7 1.77 0.75 -7.31
CA ARG A 7 1.02 1.90 -6.86
C ARG A 7 -0.49 1.74 -7.09
N HIS A 8 -0.86 1.35 -8.32
CA HIS A 8 -2.25 1.13 -8.68
C HIS A 8 -2.88 -0.03 -7.89
N ALA A 9 -2.13 -1.10 -7.63
CA ALA A 9 -2.60 -2.22 -6.82
C ALA A 9 -2.95 -1.78 -5.39
N PHE A 10 -2.09 -0.98 -4.74
CA PHE A 10 -2.38 -0.43 -3.41
C PHE A 10 -3.57 0.52 -3.41
N GLU A 11 -3.73 1.37 -4.44
CA GLU A 11 -4.89 2.24 -4.57
C GLU A 11 -6.18 1.44 -4.76
N SER A 12 -6.15 0.41 -5.62
CA SER A 12 -7.30 -0.45 -5.91
C SER A 12 -7.75 -1.28 -4.71
N ALA A 13 -6.81 -1.76 -3.89
CA ALA A 13 -7.10 -2.44 -2.63
C ALA A 13 -7.54 -1.48 -1.52
N GLY A 14 -7.54 -0.16 -1.76
CA GLY A 14 -7.75 0.85 -0.71
C GLY A 14 -6.65 0.84 0.34
N ALA A 15 -5.50 0.21 0.08
CA ALA A 15 -4.35 0.17 0.96
C ALA A 15 -3.58 1.50 0.98
N PHE A 16 -3.70 2.32 -0.06
CA PHE A 16 -3.10 3.66 -0.07
C PHE A 16 -4.08 4.73 0.42
N LEU A 17 -3.78 5.33 1.57
CA LEU A 17 -4.62 6.34 2.22
C LEU A 17 -4.00 7.73 2.16
N ARG A 18 -4.85 8.76 2.01
CA ARG A 18 -4.47 10.18 2.11
C ARG A 18 -5.19 10.87 3.26
N GLY A 19 -4.46 11.70 3.99
CA GLY A 19 -4.99 12.39 5.18
C GLY A 19 -3.89 13.11 5.95
N HIS A 20 -4.02 13.12 7.27
CA HIS A 20 -2.98 13.58 8.18
C HIS A 20 -2.70 12.49 9.19
N PHE A 21 -1.56 11.82 9.04
CA PHE A 21 -1.16 10.68 9.85
C PHE A 21 0.05 11.03 10.70
N VAL A 22 0.09 10.48 11.91
CA VAL A 22 1.28 10.47 12.76
C VAL A 22 1.89 9.09 12.66
N TYR A 23 3.12 9.00 12.16
CA TYR A 23 3.85 7.75 12.01
C TYR A 23 4.40 7.27 13.36
N THR A 24 4.86 6.01 13.40
CA THR A 24 5.49 5.43 14.60
C THR A 24 6.76 6.18 15.03
N SER A 25 7.40 6.92 14.12
CA SER A 25 8.51 7.82 14.43
C SER A 25 8.09 9.13 15.13
N GLY A 26 6.78 9.39 15.26
CA GLY A 26 6.22 10.67 15.72
C GLY A 26 6.18 11.75 14.62
N GLN A 27 6.71 11.47 13.43
CA GLN A 27 6.60 12.39 12.29
C GLN A 27 5.19 12.40 11.72
N HIS A 28 4.82 13.54 11.15
CA HIS A 28 3.54 13.72 10.47
C HIS A 28 3.72 13.55 8.97
N GLY A 29 2.71 13.02 8.29
CA GLY A 29 2.70 12.99 6.83
C GLY A 29 1.32 12.76 6.24
N ALA A 30 1.25 12.95 4.92
CA ALA A 30 -0.01 12.98 4.18
C ALA A 30 -0.50 11.60 3.72
N ASP A 31 0.40 10.62 3.71
CA ASP A 31 0.19 9.33 3.05
C ASP A 31 0.40 8.19 4.04
N TYR A 32 -0.45 7.17 3.99
CA TYR A 32 -0.29 5.97 4.80
C TYR A 32 -0.60 4.71 4.00
N LEU A 33 0.18 3.65 4.21
CA LEU A 33 -0.01 2.37 3.56
C LEU A 33 -0.58 1.35 4.56
N GLU A 34 -1.87 1.05 4.44
CA GLU A 34 -2.57 0.04 5.21
C GLU A 34 -2.37 -1.35 4.56
N LYS A 35 -1.22 -1.97 4.86
CA LYS A 35 -0.79 -3.21 4.22
C LYS A 35 -1.79 -4.36 4.38
N PHE A 36 -2.59 -4.40 5.44
CA PHE A 36 -3.53 -5.51 5.63
C PHE A 36 -4.58 -5.55 4.52
N ARG A 37 -4.96 -4.41 3.94
CA ARG A 37 -5.96 -4.35 2.86
C ARG A 37 -5.50 -5.03 1.56
N ILE A 38 -4.23 -4.91 1.18
CA ILE A 38 -3.71 -5.63 -0.01
C ILE A 38 -3.53 -7.13 0.27
N LEU A 39 -3.23 -7.48 1.53
CA LEU A 39 -3.04 -8.87 1.97
C LEU A 39 -4.33 -9.68 2.00
N GLU A 40 -5.49 -9.02 1.93
CA GLU A 40 -6.81 -9.68 1.81
C GLU A 40 -7.03 -10.32 0.43
N ASP A 41 -6.32 -9.89 -0.63
CA ASP A 41 -6.33 -10.55 -1.95
C ASP A 41 -5.04 -11.37 -2.16
N PRO A 42 -5.11 -12.71 -2.11
CA PRO A 42 -3.95 -13.57 -2.35
C PRO A 42 -3.31 -13.39 -3.72
N ARG A 43 -4.08 -13.02 -4.75
CA ARG A 43 -3.54 -12.81 -6.11
C ARG A 43 -2.72 -11.53 -6.14
N ALA A 44 -3.29 -10.42 -5.69
CA ALA A 44 -2.60 -9.14 -5.62
C ALA A 44 -1.35 -9.22 -4.72
N THR A 45 -1.43 -9.95 -3.60
CA THR A 45 -0.28 -10.22 -2.72
C THR A 45 0.82 -10.99 -3.45
N THR A 46 0.46 -12.04 -4.18
CA THR A 46 1.41 -12.87 -4.93
C THR A 46 2.12 -12.05 -6.01
N GLU A 47 1.37 -11.28 -6.80
CA GLU A 47 1.91 -10.42 -7.86
C GLU A 47 2.87 -9.36 -7.31
N LEU A 48 2.50 -8.71 -6.20
CA LEU A 48 3.33 -7.71 -5.53
C LEU A 48 4.60 -8.33 -4.94
N SER A 49 4.50 -9.53 -4.34
CA SER A 49 5.65 -10.25 -3.78
C SER A 49 6.64 -10.72 -4.84
N GLY A 50 6.23 -10.86 -6.10
CA GLY A 50 7.13 -11.21 -7.20
C GLY A 50 7.99 -10.05 -7.72
N MET A 51 7.91 -8.87 -7.11
CA MET A 51 8.70 -7.68 -7.49
C MET A 51 10.06 -7.55 -6.79
N ILE A 52 10.30 -8.39 -5.77
CA ILE A 52 11.52 -8.44 -4.94
C ILE A 52 12.39 -9.63 -5.34
#